data_AF-A0A3B9KF64-F1
#
_entry.id   AF-A0A3B9KF64-F1
#
_cell.length_a   1.000
_cell.length_b   1.000
_cell.length_c   1.000
_cell.angle_alpha   90.00
_cell.angle_beta   90.00
_cell.angle_gamma   90.00
#
_symmetry.space_group_name_H-M   'P 1'
#
loop_
_entity.id
_entity.type
_entity.pdbx_description
1 polymer ?
#
loop_
_entity_poly.entity_id
_entity_poly.type
_entity_poly.pdbx_seq_one_letter_code
_entity_poly.pdbx_strand_id
1 'polypeptide(L)'
;MVIMTARILQIIVGLAGLCALVLGLVIWIANIDLTDIHMLFGLLVTLGLLVMSIIALTARGLRIWGLVGVVYAVILLIFGESQSNILAGHLHWLIQALHTLIGIGAIVLTGFLGARYRTLKRGEAKPEASSQALY
;
A
#
# COMPACT_ATOMS: atom_id res chain seq x y z
N MET A 1 -16.53 8.91 9.68
CA MET A 1 -15.08 9.09 9.94
C MET A 1 -14.20 8.16 9.10
N VAL A 2 -14.33 6.83 9.21
CA VAL A 2 -13.41 5.85 8.56
C VAL A 2 -13.34 5.95 7.02
N ILE A 3 -14.43 6.33 6.33
CA ILE A 3 -14.42 6.53 4.86
C ILE A 3 -13.47 7.67 4.45
N MET A 4 -13.43 8.75 5.24
CA MET A 4 -12.55 9.89 4.99
C MET A 4 -11.10 9.50 5.26
N THR A 5 -10.84 8.78 6.35
CA THR A 5 -9.53 8.20 6.67
C THR A 5 -9.01 7.33 5.52
N ALA A 6 -9.84 6.42 5.00
CA ALA A 6 -9.47 5.55 3.89
C ALA A 6 -9.13 6.34 2.61
N ARG A 7 -9.76 7.49 2.38
CA ARG A 7 -9.46 8.36 1.23
C ARG A 7 -8.14 9.10 1.42
N ILE A 8 -7.91 9.67 2.61
CA ILE A 8 -6.68 10.39 2.94
C ILE A 8 -5.48 9.45 2.85
N LEU A 9 -5.59 8.23 3.42
CA LEU A 9 -4.54 7.22 3.35
C LEU A 9 -4.16 6.86 1.90
N GLN A 10 -5.13 6.74 1.00
CA GLN A 10 -4.84 6.49 -0.42
C GLN A 10 -4.07 7.61 -1.10
N ILE A 11 -4.39 8.87 -0.77
CA ILE A 11 -3.68 10.02 -1.33
C ILE A 11 -2.24 10.03 -0.80
N ILE A 12 -2.07 9.87 0.51
CA ILE A 12 -0.76 9.83 1.16
C ILE A 12 0.10 8.72 0.56
N VAL A 13 -0.43 7.49 0.49
CA VAL A 13 0.30 6.34 -0.06
C VAL A 13 0.57 6.51 -1.56
N GLY A 14 -0.35 7.09 -2.32
CA GLY A 14 -0.14 7.37 -3.74
C GLY A 14 1.00 8.35 -3.98
N LEU A 15 1.01 9.47 -3.25
CA LEU A 15 2.08 10.47 -3.36
C LEU A 15 3.41 9.95 -2.82
N ALA A 16 3.41 9.36 -1.61
CA ALA A 16 4.60 8.78 -1.01
C ALA A 16 5.17 7.65 -1.88
N GLY A 17 4.31 6.81 -2.45
CA GLY A 17 4.70 5.72 -3.34
C GLY A 17 5.29 6.22 -4.65
N LEU A 18 4.74 7.28 -5.25
CA LEU A 18 5.34 7.91 -6.42
C LEU A 18 6.72 8.51 -6.11
N CYS A 19 6.87 9.20 -4.99
CA CYS A 19 8.16 9.71 -4.52
C CYS A 19 9.16 8.57 -4.28
N ALA A 20 8.76 7.52 -3.57
CA ALA A 20 9.60 6.35 -3.30
C ALA A 20 10.04 5.67 -4.61
N LEU A 21 9.13 5.51 -5.58
CA LEU A 21 9.43 4.90 -6.88
C LEU A 21 10.46 5.72 -7.66
N VAL A 22 10.26 7.05 -7.75
CA VAL A 22 11.20 7.94 -8.43
C VAL A 22 12.56 7.90 -7.76
N LEU A 23 12.60 8.00 -6.42
CA LEU A 23 13.86 7.94 -5.66
C LEU A 23 14.56 6.58 -5.84
N GLY A 24 13.82 5.47 -5.81
CA GLY A 24 14.37 4.14 -6.02
C GLY A 24 15.00 3.98 -7.41
N LEU A 25 14.35 4.52 -8.45
CA LEU A 25 14.90 4.53 -9.80
C LEU A 25 16.13 5.44 -9.92
N VAL A 26 16.14 6.60 -9.25
CA VAL A 26 17.31 7.49 -9.20
C VAL A 26 18.50 6.79 -8.51
N ILE A 27 18.27 6.14 -7.37
CA ILE A 27 19.30 5.37 -6.66
C ILE A 27 19.82 4.25 -7.56
N TRP A 28 18.92 3.50 -8.21
CA TRP A 28 19.30 2.36 -9.04
C TRP A 28 20.04 2.76 -10.33
N ILE A 29 19.54 3.74 -11.08
CA ILE A 29 20.03 4.06 -12.43
C ILE A 29 21.12 5.13 -12.38
N ALA A 30 20.94 6.17 -11.57
CA ALA A 30 21.86 7.30 -11.50
C ALA A 30 22.94 7.12 -10.41
N ASN A 31 22.83 6.09 -9.57
CA ASN A 31 23.77 5.79 -8.49
C ASN A 31 23.99 6.97 -7.53
N ILE A 32 22.93 7.76 -7.30
CA ILE A 32 22.91 8.87 -6.36
C ILE A 32 22.36 8.37 -5.03
N ASP A 33 23.10 8.59 -3.94
CA ASP A 33 22.65 8.18 -2.62
C ASP A 33 21.55 9.11 -2.08
N LEU A 34 20.32 8.59 -2.10
CA LEU A 34 19.13 9.20 -1.50
C LEU A 34 18.38 8.16 -0.64
N THR A 35 19.14 7.18 -0.11
CA THR A 35 18.58 5.97 0.52
C THR A 35 17.70 6.30 1.72
N ASP A 36 18.14 7.21 2.60
CA ASP A 36 17.37 7.61 3.78
C ASP A 36 16.01 8.23 3.42
N ILE A 37 15.99 9.08 2.39
CA ILE A 37 14.77 9.74 1.90
C ILE A 37 13.85 8.69 1.25
N HIS A 38 14.41 7.78 0.45
CA HIS A 38 13.66 6.66 -0.13
C HIS A 38 13.03 5.79 0.96
N MET A 39 13.78 5.43 2.00
CA MET A 39 13.31 4.65 3.14
C MET A 39 12.18 5.34 3.90
N LEU A 40 12.27 6.66 4.11
CA LEU A 40 11.18 7.43 4.73
C LEU A 40 9.87 7.28 3.95
N PHE A 41 9.90 7.50 2.63
CA PHE A 41 8.72 7.35 1.80
C PHE A 41 8.25 5.89 1.71
N GLY A 42 9.18 4.93 1.64
CA GLY A 42 8.88 3.49 1.68
C GLY A 42 8.18 3.08 2.99
N LEU A 43 8.60 3.64 4.13
CA LEU A 43 7.95 3.43 5.42
C LEU A 43 6.54 4.03 5.46
N LEU A 44 6.34 5.23 4.91
CA LEU A 44 5.01 5.85 4.79
C LEU A 44 4.06 4.98 3.94
N VAL A 45 4.54 4.43 2.83
CA VAL A 45 3.78 3.48 2.00
C VAL A 45 3.43 2.23 2.78
N THR A 46 4.42 1.63 3.46
CA THR A 46 4.26 0.38 4.21
C THR A 46 3.24 0.54 5.35
N LEU A 47 3.38 1.59 6.15
CA LEU A 47 2.45 1.90 7.24
C LEU A 47 1.06 2.24 6.71
N GLY A 48 0.98 3.00 5.62
CA GLY A 48 -0.30 3.32 4.98
C GLY A 48 -1.05 2.09 4.47
N LEU A 49 -0.33 1.16 3.82
CA LEU A 49 -0.89 -0.15 3.43
C LEU A 49 -1.33 -0.95 4.66
N LEU A 50 -0.51 -1.00 5.72
CA LEU A 50 -0.85 -1.72 6.94
C LEU A 50 -2.13 -1.19 7.58
N VAL A 51 -2.25 0.13 7.75
CA VAL A 51 -3.46 0.76 8.31
C VAL A 51 -4.67 0.50 7.42
N MET A 52 -4.54 0.64 6.10
CA MET A 52 -5.63 0.33 5.17
C MET A 52 -6.05 -1.14 5.22
N SER A 53 -5.10 -2.04 5.43
CA SER A 53 -5.34 -3.47 5.58
C SER A 53 -6.09 -3.80 6.87
N ILE A 54 -5.73 -3.14 7.98
CA ILE A 54 -6.46 -3.25 9.25
C ILE A 54 -7.89 -2.71 9.11
N ILE A 55 -8.08 -1.58 8.42
CA ILE A 55 -9.42 -1.06 8.11
C ILE A 55 -10.21 -2.10 7.28
N ALA A 56 -9.60 -2.72 6.28
CA ALA A 56 -10.25 -3.74 5.45
C ALA A 56 -10.71 -4.98 6.24
N LEU A 57 -10.00 -5.37 7.30
CA LEU A 57 -10.40 -6.47 8.18
C LEU A 57 -11.74 -6.22 8.90
N THR A 58 -12.14 -4.96 9.06
CA THR A 58 -13.43 -4.60 9.68
C THR A 58 -14.62 -4.81 8.74
N ALA A 59 -14.40 -4.91 7.42
CA ALA A 59 -15.45 -5.10 6.43
C ALA A 59 -15.54 -6.58 6.00
N ARG A 60 -16.70 -7.22 6.23
CA ARG A 60 -16.88 -8.68 5.99
C ARG A 60 -16.42 -9.13 4.59
N GLY A 61 -16.78 -8.38 3.55
CA GLY A 61 -16.41 -8.69 2.16
C GLY A 61 -14.94 -8.43 1.79
N LEU A 62 -14.13 -7.90 2.71
CA LEU A 62 -12.75 -7.48 2.46
C LEU A 62 -11.72 -8.15 3.38
N ARG A 63 -12.14 -9.00 4.32
CA ARG A 63 -11.26 -9.60 5.35
C ARG A 63 -10.06 -10.35 4.78
N ILE A 64 -10.28 -11.19 3.78
CA ILE A 64 -9.19 -11.96 3.15
C ILE A 64 -8.16 -11.01 2.54
N TRP A 65 -8.63 -9.99 1.81
CA TRP A 65 -7.75 -8.97 1.23
C TRP A 65 -7.06 -8.09 2.27
N GLY A 66 -7.72 -7.83 3.40
CA GLY A 66 -7.09 -7.19 4.55
C GLY A 66 -5.94 -8.03 5.11
N LEU A 67 -6.12 -9.34 5.29
CA LEU A 67 -5.05 -10.23 5.75
C LEU A 67 -3.90 -10.29 4.74
N VAL A 68 -4.20 -10.42 3.44
CA VAL A 68 -3.20 -10.36 2.37
C VAL A 68 -2.42 -9.05 2.46
N GLY A 69 -3.08 -7.92 2.67
CA GLY A 69 -2.42 -6.62 2.79
C GLY A 69 -1.52 -6.49 4.02
N VAL A 70 -1.90 -7.07 5.17
CA VAL A 70 -1.02 -7.13 6.35
C VAL A 70 0.25 -7.93 6.05
N VAL A 71 0.09 -9.13 5.47
CA VAL A 71 1.23 -9.98 5.09
C VAL A 71 2.11 -9.26 4.07
N TYR A 72 1.52 -8.62 3.08
CA TYR A 72 2.23 -7.87 2.05
C TYR A 72 3.03 -6.69 2.63
N ALA A 73 2.47 -5.95 3.59
CA ALA A 73 3.18 -4.87 4.26
C ALA A 73 4.40 -5.37 5.04
N VAL A 74 4.29 -6.50 5.71
CA VAL A 74 5.44 -7.14 6.41
C VAL A 74 6.50 -7.58 5.42
N ILE A 75 6.11 -8.21 4.30
CA ILE A 75 7.02 -8.60 3.23
C ILE A 75 7.76 -7.37 2.68
N LEU A 76 7.05 -6.29 2.36
CA LEU A 76 7.65 -5.06 1.85
C LEU A 76 8.67 -4.47 2.83
N LEU A 77 8.36 -4.43 4.14
CA LEU A 77 9.25 -3.89 5.16
C LEU A 77 10.56 -4.68 5.24
N ILE A 78 10.44 -6.00 5.42
CA ILE A 78 11.61 -6.90 5.59
C ILE A 78 12.42 -6.93 4.29
N PHE A 79 11.75 -7.11 3.15
CA PHE A 79 12.44 -7.21 1.87
C PHE A 79 13.12 -5.90 1.46
N GLY A 80 12.52 -4.75 1.75
CA GLY A 80 13.11 -3.45 1.46
C GLY A 80 14.34 -3.14 2.32
N GLU A 81 14.27 -3.40 3.62
CA GLU A 81 15.41 -3.19 4.53
C GLU A 81 16.57 -4.11 4.19
N SER A 82 16.29 -5.39 3.94
CA SER A 82 17.32 -6.38 3.69
C SER A 82 17.81 -6.41 2.23
N GLN A 83 17.24 -5.58 1.35
CA GLN A 83 17.46 -5.60 -0.10
C GLN A 83 18.95 -5.63 -0.46
N SER A 84 19.74 -4.72 0.11
CA SER A 84 21.17 -4.52 -0.18
C SER A 84 22.02 -5.75 0.12
N ASN A 85 21.57 -6.62 1.02
CA ASN A 85 22.28 -7.83 1.44
C ASN A 85 21.88 -9.07 0.63
N ILE A 86 20.85 -8.98 -0.20
CA ILE A 86 20.34 -10.12 -0.98
C ILE A 86 20.99 -10.10 -2.37
N LEU A 87 21.61 -11.22 -2.74
CA LEU A 87 22.17 -11.48 -4.07
C LEU A 87 23.07 -10.32 -4.58
N ALA A 88 23.99 -9.87 -3.74
CA ALA A 88 24.93 -8.80 -4.09
C ALA A 88 25.81 -9.19 -5.30
N GLY A 89 26.21 -8.19 -6.10
CA GLY A 89 27.01 -8.35 -7.30
C GLY A 89 26.21 -8.23 -8.59
N HIS A 90 26.66 -8.91 -9.66
CA HIS A 90 26.14 -8.72 -11.02
C HIS A 90 24.64 -9.05 -11.21
N LEU A 91 24.05 -9.87 -10.32
CA LEU A 91 22.63 -10.23 -10.36
C LEU A 91 21.76 -9.38 -9.43
N HIS A 92 22.35 -8.42 -8.70
CA HIS A 92 21.62 -7.62 -7.72
C HIS A 92 20.46 -6.82 -8.33
N TRP A 93 20.54 -6.48 -9.62
CA TRP A 93 19.47 -5.84 -10.36
C TRP A 93 18.15 -6.64 -10.34
N LEU A 94 18.19 -7.97 -10.21
CA LEU A 94 16.98 -8.80 -10.06
C LEU A 94 16.25 -8.47 -8.77
N ILE A 95 16.99 -8.24 -7.68
CA ILE A 95 16.46 -7.88 -6.38
C ILE A 95 15.91 -6.45 -6.41
N GLN A 96 16.61 -5.52 -7.07
CA GLN A 96 16.14 -4.15 -7.27
C GLN A 96 14.84 -4.09 -8.10
N ALA A 97 14.76 -4.88 -9.17
CA ALA A 97 13.55 -5.01 -9.98
C ALA A 97 12.39 -5.63 -9.18
N LEU A 98 12.67 -6.70 -8.43
CA LEU A 98 11.67 -7.34 -7.57
C LEU A 98 11.17 -6.39 -6.48
N HIS A 99 12.06 -5.64 -5.83
CA HIS A 99 11.67 -4.64 -4.83
C HIS A 99 10.77 -3.57 -5.44
N THR A 100 11.14 -3.08 -6.62
CA THR A 100 10.33 -2.10 -7.37
C THR A 100 8.93 -2.64 -7.64
N LEU A 101 8.81 -3.89 -8.10
CA LEU A 101 7.52 -4.54 -8.35
C LEU A 101 6.72 -4.75 -7.04
N ILE A 102 7.38 -5.14 -5.95
CA ILE A 102 6.73 -5.29 -4.64
C ILE A 102 6.20 -3.93 -4.17
N GLY A 103 6.98 -2.86 -4.29
CA GLY A 103 6.58 -1.50 -3.97
C GLY A 103 5.37 -1.02 -4.79
N ILE A 104 5.38 -1.23 -6.11
CA ILE A 104 4.23 -0.93 -6.98
C ILE A 104 2.99 -1.71 -6.52
N GLY A 105 3.14 -3.00 -6.20
CA GLY A 105 2.06 -3.82 -5.70
C GLY A 105 1.46 -3.30 -4.39
N ALA A 106 2.27 -2.73 -3.48
CA ALA A 106 1.77 -2.11 -2.26
C ALA A 106 0.90 -0.87 -2.53
N ILE A 107 1.31 -0.02 -3.47
CA ILE A 107 0.54 1.16 -3.89
C ILE A 107 -0.80 0.73 -4.49
N VAL A 108 -0.77 -0.23 -5.42
CA VAL A 108 -1.97 -0.77 -6.08
C VAL A 108 -2.91 -1.43 -5.07
N LEU A 109 -2.39 -2.25 -4.16
CA LEU A 109 -3.18 -2.94 -3.15
C LEU A 109 -3.86 -1.96 -2.19
N THR A 110 -3.17 -0.90 -1.77
CA THR A 110 -3.76 0.18 -0.96
C THR A 110 -4.92 0.88 -1.70
N GLY A 111 -4.71 1.18 -2.99
CA GLY A 111 -5.72 1.72 -3.89
C GLY A 111 -6.95 0.82 -4.02
N PHE A 112 -6.72 -0.48 -4.23
CA PHE A 112 -7.78 -1.48 -4.32
C PHE A 112 -8.59 -1.59 -3.02
N LEU A 113 -7.91 -1.77 -1.87
CA LEU A 113 -8.55 -1.94 -0.57
C LEU A 113 -9.44 -0.74 -0.21
N GLY A 114 -8.91 0.49 -0.33
CA GLY A 114 -9.69 1.66 0.03
C GLY A 114 -10.83 1.97 -0.95
N ALA A 115 -10.68 1.66 -2.24
CA ALA A 115 -11.78 1.82 -3.20
C ALA A 115 -12.92 0.84 -2.88
N ARG A 116 -12.60 -0.44 -2.69
CA ARG A 116 -13.58 -1.48 -2.35
C ARG A 116 -14.23 -1.25 -0.99
N TYR A 117 -13.47 -0.81 0.02
CA TYR A 117 -14.02 -0.49 1.34
C TYR A 117 -15.11 0.60 1.26
N ARG A 118 -14.88 1.66 0.48
CA ARG A 118 -15.87 2.72 0.26
C ARG A 118 -17.12 2.21 -0.46
N THR A 119 -16.96 1.35 -1.47
CA THR A 119 -18.08 0.76 -2.19
C THR A 119 -18.94 -0.10 -1.27
N LEU A 120 -18.34 -0.96 -0.44
CA LEU A 120 -19.08 -1.78 0.53
C LEU A 120 -19.86 -0.92 1.53
N LYS A 121 -19.22 0.12 2.10
CA LYS A 121 -19.89 0.99 3.08
C LYS A 121 -21.04 1.81 2.49
N ARG A 122 -20.96 2.21 1.21
CA ARG A 122 -22.10 2.83 0.52
C ARG A 122 -23.24 1.84 0.26
N GLY A 123 -22.90 0.59 -0.04
CA GLY A 123 -23.87 -0.49 -0.24
C GLY A 123 -24.61 -0.86 1.04
N GLU A 124 -23.95 -0.82 2.20
CA GLU A 124 -24.58 -1.07 3.52
C GLU A 124 -25.56 0.05 3.93
N ALA A 125 -25.35 1.30 3.48
CA ALA A 125 -26.20 2.44 3.84
C ALA A 125 -27.48 2.58 2.99
N LYS A 126 -27.54 1.92 1.82
CA LYS A 126 -28.67 2.04 0.87
C LYS A 126 -29.93 1.20 1.21
N PRO A 127 -29.85 0.01 1.83
CA PRO A 127 -31.01 -0.83 2.16
C PRO A 127 -31.97 -0.18 3.17
N GLU A 128 -31.44 0.48 4.19
CA GLU A 128 -32.26 1.08 5.26
C GLU A 128 -33.13 2.25 4.78
N ALA A 129 -32.62 3.09 3.87
CA ALA A 129 -33.37 4.21 3.31
C ALA A 129 -34.56 3.77 2.43
N SER A 130 -34.45 2.62 1.75
CA SER A 130 -35.56 2.09 0.93
C SER A 130 -36.69 1.46 1.75
N SER A 131 -36.39 0.95 2.94
CA SER A 131 -37.40 0.36 3.84
C SER A 131 -38.15 1.41 4.65
N GLN A 132 -37.55 2.58 4.91
CA GLN A 132 -38.19 3.69 5.63
C GLN A 132 -39.06 4.58 4.72
N ALA A 133 -38.90 4.51 3.39
CA ALA A 133 -39.73 5.24 2.43
C ALA A 133 -41.04 4.52 2.07
N LEU A 134 -41.27 3.32 2.62
CA LEU A 134 -42.44 2.47 2.36
C LEU A 134 -43.45 2.43 3.53
N TYR A 135 -43.28 3.31 4.53
CA TYR A 135 -44.22 3.56 5.63
C TYR A 135 -44.54 5.05 5.71
#